data_AF-A0AA88H0Q9-F1
#
_entry.id   AF-A0AA88H0Q9-F1
#
_cell.length_a   1.000
_cell.length_b   1.000
_cell.length_c   1.000
_cell.angle_alpha   90.00
_cell.angle_beta   90.00
_cell.angle_gamma   90.00
#
_symmetry.space_group_name_H-M   'P 1'
#
loop_
_entity.id
_entity.type
_entity.pdbx_description
1 polymer ?
#
loop_
_entity_poly.entity_id
_entity_poly.type
_entity_poly.pdbx_seq_one_letter_code
_entity_poly.pdbx_strand_id
1 'polypeptide(L)'
;MTDVQEDGKAGCSIAIAELEEIRVFKIKTEKNVQAELEGLLKAAEMVLSDFKSTDKIVICTDSLANLDSLVSTKAYKKEPLVRRLQDTIIRASKKVKELKFIWVPAHTAIYDNEQADYGAGYAATNLTEKFETIKYTKKTSEEFFEQRKEKKLKYDPDLDTLDETTTEKQNRKIQKRKFKTKLENFIYRISGADDKYEKM
;
A
#
# COMPACT_ATOMS: atom_id res chain seq x y z
N MET A 1 -31.16 -24.05 -12.02
CA MET A 1 -30.65 -23.26 -10.88
C MET A 1 -29.41 -22.55 -11.36
N THR A 2 -29.55 -21.28 -11.70
CA THR A 2 -28.43 -20.42 -12.10
C THR A 2 -27.83 -19.85 -10.82
N ASP A 3 -26.59 -20.21 -10.52
CA ASP A 3 -25.79 -19.54 -9.50
C ASP A 3 -25.69 -18.06 -9.89
N VAL A 4 -26.37 -17.21 -9.13
CA VAL A 4 -26.16 -15.76 -9.21
C VAL A 4 -24.77 -15.52 -8.63
N GLN A 5 -23.84 -15.23 -9.53
CA GLN A 5 -22.46 -14.92 -9.20
C GLN A 5 -22.47 -13.59 -8.43
N GLU A 6 -22.33 -13.62 -7.10
CA GLU A 6 -22.23 -12.39 -6.30
C GLU A 6 -21.01 -11.58 -6.76
N ASP A 7 -21.29 -10.38 -7.28
CA ASP A 7 -20.29 -9.39 -7.70
C ASP A 7 -19.49 -8.92 -6.47
N GLY A 8 -18.16 -9.03 -6.54
CA GLY A 8 -17.30 -8.47 -5.49
C GLY A 8 -17.46 -6.95 -5.41
N LYS A 9 -17.61 -6.39 -4.20
CA LYS A 9 -17.81 -4.94 -4.01
C LYS A 9 -16.54 -4.14 -3.73
N ALA A 10 -15.43 -4.79 -3.36
CA ALA A 10 -14.18 -4.11 -3.05
C ALA A 10 -13.14 -4.23 -4.17
N GLY A 11 -12.19 -3.30 -4.16
CA GLY A 11 -11.01 -3.32 -5.01
C GLY A 11 -9.74 -3.18 -4.19
N CYS A 12 -8.63 -3.70 -4.70
CA CYS A 12 -7.31 -3.35 -4.19
C CYS A 12 -6.40 -2.99 -5.36
N SER A 13 -5.32 -2.27 -5.08
CA SER A 13 -4.36 -1.94 -6.13
C SER A 13 -2.94 -1.75 -5.62
N ILE A 14 -1.99 -1.77 -6.54
CA ILE A 14 -0.57 -1.60 -6.29
C ILE A 14 -0.03 -0.60 -7.30
N ALA A 15 0.47 0.53 -6.80
CA ALA A 15 1.24 1.48 -7.61
C ALA A 15 2.71 1.05 -7.66
N ILE A 16 3.24 0.85 -8.86
CA ILE A 16 4.65 0.53 -9.11
C ILE A 16 5.34 1.81 -9.58
N ALA A 17 6.01 2.49 -8.65
CA ALA A 17 6.63 3.80 -8.88
C ALA A 17 7.60 3.81 -10.06
N GLU A 18 8.40 2.75 -10.22
CA GLU A 18 9.43 2.65 -11.28
C GLU A 18 8.84 2.45 -12.67
N LEU A 19 7.65 1.85 -12.77
CA LEU A 19 7.00 1.52 -14.05
C LEU A 19 5.90 2.52 -14.43
N GLU A 20 5.60 3.46 -13.53
CA GLU A 20 4.46 4.38 -13.60
C GLU A 20 3.15 3.63 -13.93
N GLU A 21 2.94 2.51 -13.25
CA GLU A 21 1.78 1.62 -13.42
C GLU A 21 1.01 1.46 -12.12
N ILE A 22 -0.31 1.37 -12.22
CA ILE A 22 -1.19 0.90 -11.16
C ILE A 22 -1.76 -0.43 -11.62
N ARG A 23 -1.54 -1.46 -10.83
CA ARG A 23 -2.16 -2.77 -11.02
C ARG A 23 -3.39 -2.85 -10.14
N VAL A 24 -4.56 -2.96 -10.75
CA VAL A 24 -5.86 -2.92 -10.07
C VAL A 24 -6.51 -4.30 -10.09
N PHE A 25 -7.11 -4.71 -8.97
CA PHE A 25 -7.70 -6.03 -8.80
C PHE A 25 -9.10 -5.94 -8.19
N LYS A 26 -10.07 -6.63 -8.81
CA LYS A 26 -11.40 -6.78 -8.22
C LYS A 26 -11.36 -7.87 -7.14
N ILE A 27 -11.81 -7.54 -5.93
CA ILE A 27 -11.79 -8.47 -4.80
C ILE A 27 -13.21 -8.83 -4.38
N LYS A 28 -13.44 -10.12 -4.17
CA LYS A 28 -14.71 -10.66 -3.66
C LYS A 28 -14.77 -10.56 -2.14
N THR A 29 -14.80 -9.33 -1.62
CA THR A 29 -15.04 -9.05 -0.21
C THR A 29 -15.80 -7.75 -0.04
N GLU A 30 -16.49 -7.64 1.10
CA GLU A 30 -17.15 -6.42 1.58
C GLU A 30 -16.30 -5.71 2.64
N LYS A 31 -15.19 -6.33 3.10
CA LYS A 31 -14.38 -5.85 4.21
C LYS A 31 -13.12 -5.17 3.69
N ASN A 32 -13.01 -3.86 3.92
CA ASN A 32 -11.84 -3.05 3.52
C ASN A 32 -10.52 -3.65 4.03
N VAL A 33 -10.46 -4.04 5.30
CA VAL A 33 -9.24 -4.65 5.89
C VAL A 33 -8.80 -5.90 5.12
N GLN A 34 -9.75 -6.72 4.65
CA GLN A 34 -9.45 -7.90 3.87
C GLN A 34 -8.97 -7.53 2.45
N ALA A 35 -9.55 -6.51 1.83
CA ALA A 35 -9.11 -6.01 0.53
C ALA A 35 -7.68 -5.43 0.59
N GLU A 36 -7.35 -4.70 1.65
CA GLU A 36 -6.00 -4.20 1.90
C GLU A 36 -4.99 -5.35 2.09
N LEU A 37 -5.38 -6.39 2.83
CA LEU A 37 -4.55 -7.58 3.06
C LEU A 37 -4.33 -8.37 1.75
N GLU A 38 -5.36 -8.49 0.91
CA GLU A 38 -5.26 -9.04 -0.45
C GLU A 38 -4.31 -8.20 -1.31
N GLY A 39 -4.35 -6.87 -1.21
CA GLY A 39 -3.41 -5.98 -1.89
C GLY A 39 -1.95 -6.27 -1.53
N LEU A 40 -1.64 -6.47 -0.25
CA LEU A 40 -0.32 -6.89 0.21
C LEU A 40 0.08 -8.27 -0.31
N LEU A 41 -0.87 -9.22 -0.38
CA LEU A 41 -0.63 -10.53 -0.97
C LEU A 41 -0.31 -10.44 -2.45
N LYS A 42 -1.07 -9.63 -3.20
CA LYS A 42 -0.80 -9.39 -4.62
C LYS A 42 0.59 -8.77 -4.83
N ALA A 43 0.99 -7.84 -3.96
CA ALA A 43 2.33 -7.25 -4.03
C ALA A 43 3.42 -8.30 -3.79
N ALA A 44 3.27 -9.16 -2.78
CA ALA A 44 4.22 -10.24 -2.52
C ALA A 44 4.25 -11.30 -3.64
N GLU A 45 3.10 -11.65 -4.22
CA GLU A 45 3.01 -12.53 -5.39
C GLU A 45 3.72 -11.93 -6.61
N MET A 46 3.60 -10.62 -6.83
CA MET A 46 4.31 -9.93 -7.91
C MET A 46 5.82 -9.93 -7.71
N VAL A 47 6.33 -9.78 -6.48
CA VAL A 47 7.76 -9.97 -6.20
C VAL A 47 8.21 -11.36 -6.66
N LEU A 48 7.40 -12.38 -6.42
CA LEU A 48 7.66 -13.76 -6.84
C LEU A 48 7.56 -14.00 -8.34
N SER A 49 6.77 -13.24 -9.09
CA SER A 49 6.64 -13.43 -10.55
C SER A 49 7.56 -12.52 -11.36
N ASP A 50 7.68 -11.25 -11.00
CA ASP A 50 8.13 -10.21 -11.94
C ASP A 50 9.56 -9.72 -11.69
N PHE A 51 10.05 -9.85 -10.45
CA PHE A 51 11.34 -9.29 -10.03
C PHE A 51 12.46 -10.34 -9.98
N LYS A 52 13.71 -9.90 -10.08
CA LYS A 52 14.91 -10.75 -10.13
C LYS A 52 15.64 -10.80 -8.80
N SER A 53 16.56 -11.75 -8.67
CA SER A 53 17.36 -11.92 -7.45
C SER A 53 18.32 -10.79 -7.14
N THR A 54 18.60 -9.93 -8.12
CA THR A 54 19.41 -8.73 -7.96
C THR A 54 18.64 -7.54 -7.40
N ASP A 55 17.31 -7.59 -7.44
CA ASP A 55 16.46 -6.43 -7.20
C ASP A 55 16.29 -6.15 -5.71
N LYS A 56 16.15 -4.86 -5.37
CA LYS A 56 15.82 -4.40 -4.03
C LYS A 56 14.41 -3.83 -4.05
N ILE A 57 13.51 -4.40 -3.28
CA ILE A 57 12.09 -4.07 -3.30
C ILE A 57 11.67 -3.47 -1.96
N VAL A 58 10.91 -2.39 -2.04
CA VAL A 58 10.25 -1.76 -0.90
C VAL A 58 8.74 -1.77 -1.18
N ILE A 59 7.99 -2.42 -0.30
CA ILE A 59 6.52 -2.40 -0.33
C ILE A 59 6.05 -1.41 0.73
N CYS A 60 5.29 -0.41 0.30
CA CYS A 60 4.69 0.60 1.18
C CYS A 60 3.19 0.32 1.34
N THR A 61 2.66 0.53 2.55
CA THR A 61 1.22 0.47 2.82
C THR A 61 0.86 1.40 3.96
N ASP A 62 -0.33 1.98 3.93
CA ASP A 62 -0.88 2.78 5.02
C ASP A 62 -1.68 2.00 6.06
N SER A 63 -1.88 0.71 5.81
CA SER A 63 -2.54 -0.19 6.75
C SER A 63 -1.59 -0.71 7.83
N LEU A 64 -1.43 0.07 8.89
CA LEU A 64 -0.64 -0.33 10.07
C LEU A 64 -1.17 -1.64 10.68
N ALA A 65 -2.50 -1.81 10.74
CA ALA A 65 -3.15 -2.99 11.29
C ALA A 65 -2.79 -4.28 10.52
N ASN A 66 -2.64 -4.20 9.20
CA ASN A 66 -2.21 -5.34 8.40
C ASN A 66 -0.74 -5.68 8.63
N LEU A 67 0.13 -4.68 8.78
CA LEU A 67 1.53 -4.91 9.15
C LEU A 67 1.66 -5.52 10.55
N ASP A 68 0.89 -5.04 11.53
CA ASP A 68 0.85 -5.63 12.87
C ASP A 68 0.36 -7.09 12.85
N SER A 69 -0.59 -7.40 11.97
CA SER A 69 -1.09 -8.77 11.78
C SER A 69 -0.02 -9.72 11.22
N LEU A 70 0.95 -9.21 10.46
CA LEU A 70 2.06 -10.01 9.92
C LEU A 70 3.08 -10.43 10.96
N VAL A 71 3.24 -9.66 12.04
CA VAL A 71 4.16 -10.01 13.13
C VAL A 71 3.47 -10.80 14.25
N SER A 72 2.14 -10.87 14.23
CA SER A 72 1.35 -11.55 15.27
C SER A 72 1.27 -13.06 15.04
N THR A 73 1.85 -13.84 15.96
CA THR A 73 1.72 -15.31 16.00
C THR A 73 0.28 -15.78 16.24
N LYS A 74 -0.55 -14.95 16.86
CA LYS A 74 -1.98 -15.23 17.07
C LYS A 74 -2.77 -15.09 15.77
N ALA A 75 -2.48 -14.08 14.95
CA ALA A 75 -3.13 -13.87 13.67
C ALA A 75 -2.77 -14.99 12.68
N TYR A 76 -1.52 -15.44 12.65
CA TYR A 76 -1.05 -16.55 11.81
C TYR A 76 -1.89 -17.83 11.97
N LYS A 77 -2.29 -18.15 13.21
CA LYS A 77 -3.04 -19.39 13.51
C LYS A 77 -4.53 -19.29 13.18
N LYS A 78 -5.08 -18.08 13.06
CA LYS A 78 -6.53 -17.86 12.97
C LYS A 78 -7.00 -17.44 11.58
N GLU A 79 -6.17 -16.72 10.82
CA GLU A 79 -6.57 -16.13 9.55
C GLU A 79 -5.78 -16.74 8.38
N PRO A 80 -6.41 -17.58 7.53
CA PRO A 80 -5.73 -18.24 6.41
C PRO A 80 -5.05 -17.27 5.44
N LEU A 81 -5.64 -16.09 5.22
CA LEU A 81 -5.09 -15.08 4.32
C LEU A 81 -3.80 -14.47 4.88
N VAL A 82 -3.75 -14.17 6.18
CA VAL A 82 -2.52 -13.69 6.87
C VAL A 82 -1.42 -14.74 6.76
N ARG A 83 -1.74 -16.02 6.98
CA ARG A 83 -0.79 -17.12 6.83
C ARG A 83 -0.24 -17.20 5.41
N ARG A 84 -1.12 -17.19 4.41
CA ARG A 84 -0.72 -17.22 2.99
C ARG A 84 0.19 -16.03 2.65
N LEU A 85 -0.13 -14.84 3.16
CA LEU A 85 0.69 -13.65 2.97
C LEU A 85 2.07 -13.83 3.61
N GLN A 86 2.16 -14.26 4.87
CA GLN A 86 3.44 -14.51 5.54
C GLN A 86 4.30 -15.53 4.78
N ASP A 87 3.73 -16.67 4.38
CA ASP A 87 4.45 -17.71 3.61
C ASP A 87 4.93 -17.18 2.25
N THR A 88 4.13 -16.32 1.60
CA THR A 88 4.48 -15.70 0.31
C THR A 88 5.58 -14.66 0.48
N ILE A 89 5.52 -13.85 1.54
CA ILE A 89 6.54 -12.87 1.89
C ILE A 89 7.87 -13.57 2.17
N ILE A 90 7.89 -14.68 2.92
CA ILE A 90 9.12 -15.45 3.20
C ILE A 90 9.75 -15.97 1.90
N ARG A 91 8.93 -16.46 0.96
CA ARG A 91 9.42 -16.89 -0.35
C ARG A 91 9.95 -15.70 -1.17
N ALA A 92 9.22 -14.59 -1.19
CA ALA A 92 9.59 -13.38 -1.91
C ALA A 92 10.92 -12.82 -1.40
N SER A 93 11.12 -12.81 -0.09
CA SER A 93 12.33 -12.28 0.54
C SER A 93 13.57 -13.12 0.27
N LYS A 94 13.41 -14.43 0.04
CA LYS A 94 14.49 -15.33 -0.42
C LYS A 94 14.78 -15.18 -1.91
N LYS A 95 13.81 -14.69 -2.69
CA LYS A 95 13.96 -14.55 -4.14
C LYS A 95 14.78 -13.32 -4.51
N VAL A 96 14.51 -12.17 -3.90
CA VAL A 96 15.13 -10.87 -4.24
C VAL A 96 16.31 -10.53 -3.32
N LYS A 97 17.14 -9.55 -3.70
CA LYS A 97 18.32 -9.14 -2.92
C LYS A 97 17.93 -8.56 -1.57
N GLU A 98 16.85 -7.81 -1.54
CA GLU A 98 16.34 -7.15 -0.33
C GLU A 98 14.84 -6.92 -0.48
N LEU A 99 14.06 -7.34 0.52
CA LEU A 99 12.63 -7.03 0.61
C LEU A 99 12.36 -6.31 1.93
N LYS A 100 11.78 -5.10 1.84
CA LYS A 100 11.39 -4.28 2.98
C LYS A 100 9.91 -3.93 2.92
N PHE A 101 9.29 -3.87 4.09
CA PHE A 101 7.96 -3.30 4.28
C PHE A 101 8.09 -1.99 5.05
N ILE A 102 7.33 -0.99 4.60
CA ILE A 102 7.31 0.35 5.20
C ILE A 102 5.86 0.78 5.39
N TRP A 103 5.54 1.20 6.61
CA TRP A 103 4.28 1.89 6.86
C TRP A 103 4.35 3.35 6.38
N VAL A 104 3.32 3.81 5.67
CA VAL A 104 3.16 5.21 5.27
C VAL A 104 1.85 5.78 5.80
N PRO A 105 1.76 7.07 6.17
CA PRO A 105 0.49 7.63 6.62
C PRO A 105 -0.47 7.83 5.43
N ALA A 106 -1.75 7.51 5.64
CA ALA A 106 -2.81 7.76 4.67
C ALA A 106 -3.02 9.26 4.44
N HIS A 107 -3.41 9.63 3.20
CA HIS A 107 -3.82 10.98 2.80
C HIS A 107 -2.79 12.11 3.01
N THR A 108 -1.49 11.78 3.10
CA THR A 108 -0.42 12.79 3.27
C THR A 108 0.24 13.23 1.97
N ALA A 109 -0.45 13.13 0.82
CA ALA A 109 0.08 13.52 -0.49
C ALA A 109 1.36 12.76 -0.91
N ILE A 110 1.50 11.50 -0.49
CA ILE A 110 2.50 10.59 -1.08
C ILE A 110 1.92 10.11 -2.40
N TYR A 111 2.44 10.65 -3.51
CA TYR A 111 1.87 10.46 -4.85
C TYR A 111 1.52 9.01 -5.15
N ASP A 112 2.49 8.10 -5.03
CA ASP A 112 2.30 6.69 -5.37
C ASP A 112 1.32 5.97 -4.42
N ASN A 113 1.22 6.38 -3.15
CA ASN A 113 0.20 5.85 -2.22
C ASN A 113 -1.20 6.30 -2.63
N GLU A 114 -1.34 7.56 -3.07
CA GLU A 114 -2.62 8.07 -3.55
C GLU A 114 -3.02 7.48 -4.90
N GLN A 115 -2.06 7.13 -5.76
CA GLN A 115 -2.33 6.35 -6.96
C GLN A 115 -2.85 4.95 -6.61
N ALA A 116 -2.30 4.31 -5.57
CA ALA A 116 -2.80 3.01 -5.12
C ALA A 116 -4.23 3.11 -4.53
N ASP A 117 -4.52 4.15 -3.75
CA ASP A 117 -5.88 4.39 -3.23
C ASP A 117 -6.89 4.67 -4.36
N TYR A 118 -6.50 5.52 -5.32
CA TYR A 118 -7.27 5.77 -6.54
C TYR A 118 -7.56 4.47 -7.31
N GLY A 119 -6.54 3.64 -7.52
CA GLY A 119 -6.69 2.36 -8.23
C GLY A 119 -7.59 1.38 -7.51
N ALA A 120 -7.56 1.36 -6.17
CA ALA A 120 -8.44 0.51 -5.37
C ALA A 120 -9.91 0.95 -5.50
N GLY A 121 -10.16 2.26 -5.47
CA GLY A 121 -11.48 2.84 -5.75
C GLY A 121 -11.97 2.50 -7.15
N TYR A 122 -11.13 2.70 -8.16
CA TYR A 122 -11.44 2.35 -9.55
C TYR A 122 -11.78 0.86 -9.71
N ALA A 123 -11.01 -0.04 -9.09
CA ALA A 123 -11.31 -1.47 -9.12
C ALA A 123 -12.68 -1.78 -8.50
N ALA A 124 -13.00 -1.16 -7.36
CA ALA A 124 -14.27 -1.37 -6.69
C ALA A 124 -15.47 -0.96 -7.56
N THR A 125 -15.37 0.16 -8.30
CA THR A 125 -16.52 0.75 -9.01
C THR A 125 -16.59 0.41 -10.50
N ASN A 126 -15.45 0.30 -11.19
CA ASN A 126 -15.40 0.29 -12.65
C ASN A 126 -14.95 -1.06 -13.23
N LEU A 127 -14.17 -1.83 -12.48
CA LEU A 127 -13.60 -3.06 -13.01
C LEU A 127 -14.65 -4.17 -13.08
N THR A 128 -14.93 -4.62 -14.31
CA THR A 128 -15.78 -5.77 -14.62
C THR A 128 -14.98 -7.07 -14.70
N GLU A 129 -13.70 -6.98 -15.08
CA GLU A 129 -12.75 -8.08 -15.06
C GLU A 129 -12.05 -8.23 -13.70
N LYS A 130 -11.19 -9.25 -13.56
CA LYS A 130 -10.48 -9.51 -12.30
C LYS A 130 -9.24 -8.63 -12.12
N PHE A 131 -8.66 -8.11 -13.21
CA PHE A 131 -7.38 -7.43 -13.20
C PHE A 131 -7.25 -6.47 -14.39
N GLU A 132 -6.66 -5.30 -14.16
CA GLU A 132 -6.25 -4.36 -15.20
C GLU A 132 -4.95 -3.65 -14.78
N THR A 133 -4.19 -3.16 -15.77
CA THR A 133 -3.05 -2.27 -15.55
C THR A 133 -3.37 -0.88 -16.09
N ILE A 134 -3.28 0.14 -15.24
CA ILE A 134 -3.49 1.54 -15.58
C ILE A 134 -2.12 2.24 -15.61
N LYS A 135 -1.83 2.96 -16.69
CA LYS A 135 -0.63 3.81 -16.77
C LYS A 135 -0.91 5.18 -16.18
N TYR A 136 0.05 5.73 -15.45
CA TYR A 136 0.04 7.12 -15.03
C TYR A 136 1.36 7.79 -15.40
N THR A 137 1.41 9.11 -15.34
CA THR A 137 2.67 9.87 -15.43
C THR A 137 2.97 10.39 -14.05
N LYS A 138 4.19 10.18 -13.56
CA LYS A 138 4.57 10.69 -12.25
C LYS A 138 4.64 12.21 -12.29
N LYS A 139 4.01 12.84 -11.31
CA LYS A 139 4.08 14.28 -11.12
C LYS A 139 5.17 14.62 -10.13
N THR A 140 5.78 15.79 -10.30
CA THR A 140 6.60 16.40 -9.25
C THR A 140 5.74 16.62 -8.00
N SER A 141 6.39 16.75 -6.84
CA SER A 141 5.67 17.01 -5.60
C SER A 141 4.87 18.31 -5.71
N GLU A 142 5.48 19.34 -6.30
CA GLU A 142 4.90 20.65 -6.54
C GLU A 142 3.64 20.55 -7.42
N GLU A 143 3.74 19.93 -8.60
CA GLU A 143 2.60 19.75 -9.52
C GLU A 143 1.46 18.96 -8.88
N PHE A 144 1.79 17.97 -8.05
CA PHE A 144 0.78 17.19 -7.36
C PHE A 144 0.06 17.98 -6.27
N PHE A 145 0.80 18.80 -5.51
CA PHE A 145 0.21 19.66 -4.49
C PHE A 145 -0.73 20.69 -5.11
N GLU A 146 -0.31 21.34 -6.20
CA GLU A 146 -1.16 22.31 -6.90
C GLU A 146 -2.44 21.66 -7.42
N GLN A 147 -2.33 20.49 -8.08
CA GLN A 147 -3.53 19.77 -8.55
C GLN A 147 -4.48 19.41 -7.38
N ARG A 148 -3.94 19.02 -6.22
CA ARG A 148 -4.75 18.70 -5.06
C ARG A 148 -5.45 19.95 -4.50
N LYS A 149 -4.76 21.08 -4.50
CA LYS A 149 -5.31 22.39 -4.09
C LYS A 149 -6.43 22.81 -5.03
N GLU A 150 -6.23 22.72 -6.34
CA GLU A 150 -7.26 22.98 -7.36
C GLU A 150 -8.48 22.08 -7.19
N LYS A 151 -8.28 20.77 -6.97
CA LYS A 151 -9.40 19.83 -6.72
C LYS A 151 -10.18 20.20 -5.47
N LYS A 152 -9.50 20.55 -4.37
CA LYS A 152 -10.17 20.98 -3.14
C LYS A 152 -10.98 22.25 -3.36
N LEU A 153 -10.38 23.27 -3.99
CA LEU A 153 -11.06 24.53 -4.30
C LEU A 153 -12.25 24.35 -5.25
N LYS A 154 -12.19 23.38 -6.16
CA LYS A 154 -13.32 23.03 -7.03
C LYS A 154 -14.52 22.45 -6.28
N TYR A 155 -14.27 21.64 -5.24
CA TYR A 155 -15.32 21.01 -4.43
C TYR A 155 -15.82 21.91 -3.30
N ASP A 156 -14.99 22.84 -2.84
CA ASP A 156 -15.31 23.83 -1.82
C ASP A 156 -14.68 25.18 -2.19
N PRO A 157 -15.39 26.02 -2.95
CA PRO A 157 -14.85 27.29 -3.46
C PRO A 157 -14.68 28.37 -2.39
N ASP A 158 -15.31 28.21 -1.22
CA ASP A 158 -15.18 29.12 -0.07
C ASP A 158 -13.96 28.78 0.81
N LEU A 159 -13.19 27.75 0.44
CA LEU A 159 -11.94 27.36 1.09
C LEU A 159 -10.76 28.28 0.68
N ASP A 160 -11.01 29.59 0.58
CA ASP A 160 -9.96 30.59 0.46
C ASP A 160 -9.50 30.98 1.87
N THR A 161 -8.19 31.19 2.06
CA THR A 161 -7.49 31.44 3.35
C THR A 161 -7.07 30.23 4.19
N LEU A 162 -6.18 29.40 3.65
CA LEU A 162 -5.02 28.99 4.45
C LEU A 162 -3.77 29.34 3.66
N ASP A 163 -3.31 30.57 3.84
CA ASP A 163 -1.92 30.91 3.63
C ASP A 163 -1.10 29.86 4.40
N GLU A 164 -0.12 29.21 3.75
CA GLU A 164 0.69 28.14 4.35
C GLU A 164 1.42 28.70 5.58
N THR A 165 0.73 28.74 6.72
CA THR A 165 1.28 29.33 7.93
C THR A 165 2.54 28.55 8.28
N THR A 166 3.51 29.22 8.88
CA THR A 166 4.79 28.65 9.29
C THR A 166 4.63 27.33 10.09
N THR A 167 3.46 27.15 10.71
CA THR A 167 2.94 25.95 11.36
C THR A 167 2.76 24.74 10.44
N GLU A 168 2.29 24.88 9.20
CA GLU A 168 2.17 23.76 8.24
C GLU A 168 3.53 23.32 7.68
N LYS A 169 4.46 24.26 7.45
CA LYS A 169 5.85 23.93 7.13
C LYS A 169 6.57 23.27 8.30
N GLN A 170 6.34 23.73 9.53
CA GLN A 170 6.82 23.07 10.75
C GLN A 170 6.16 21.71 10.94
N ASN A 171 4.85 21.57 10.72
CA ASN A 171 4.14 20.30 10.76
C ASN A 171 4.61 19.36 9.65
N ARG A 172 4.96 19.83 8.46
CA ARG A 172 5.62 19.03 7.41
C ARG A 172 7.02 18.60 7.85
N LYS A 173 7.82 19.46 8.49
CA LYS A 173 9.14 19.07 9.03
C LYS A 173 9.01 18.10 10.21
N ILE A 174 8.04 18.29 11.09
CA ILE A 174 7.73 17.42 12.23
C ILE A 174 7.13 16.11 11.75
N GLN A 175 6.25 16.11 10.74
CA GLN A 175 5.71 14.91 10.13
C GLN A 175 6.79 14.19 9.32
N LYS A 176 7.65 14.86 8.55
CA LYS A 176 8.82 14.25 7.89
C LYS A 176 9.80 13.66 8.91
N ARG A 177 10.01 14.32 10.06
CA ARG A 177 10.82 13.79 11.18
C ARG A 177 10.14 12.61 11.86
N LYS A 178 8.88 12.72 12.28
CA LYS A 178 8.09 11.63 12.89
C LYS A 178 7.93 10.45 11.93
N PHE A 179 7.78 10.71 10.64
CA PHE A 179 7.77 9.74 9.56
C PHE A 179 9.14 9.08 9.47
N LYS A 180 10.24 9.84 9.39
CA LYS A 180 11.60 9.28 9.41
C LYS A 180 11.87 8.42 10.65
N THR A 181 11.47 8.87 11.85
CA THR A 181 11.65 8.13 13.10
C THR A 181 10.73 6.91 13.19
N LYS A 182 9.48 6.97 12.72
CA LYS A 182 8.59 5.79 12.62
C LYS A 182 9.03 4.82 11.51
N LEU A 183 9.55 5.31 10.38
CA LEU A 183 10.16 4.50 9.31
C LEU A 183 11.38 3.77 9.85
N GLU A 184 12.31 4.49 10.50
CA GLU A 184 13.51 3.92 11.11
C GLU A 184 13.14 2.87 12.17
N ASN A 185 12.04 3.07 12.89
CA ASN A 185 11.51 2.11 13.87
C ASN A 185 10.64 0.98 13.26
N PHE A 186 10.19 1.11 12.01
CA PHE A 186 9.24 0.21 11.36
C PHE A 186 9.69 -0.15 9.93
N ILE A 187 10.98 -0.44 9.78
CA ILE A 187 11.52 -1.13 8.61
C ILE A 187 11.61 -2.60 8.97
N TYR A 188 10.72 -3.41 8.40
CA TYR A 188 10.83 -4.86 8.52
C TYR A 188 11.76 -5.37 7.43
N ARG A 189 12.94 -5.87 7.82
CA ARG A 189 13.89 -6.53 6.92
C ARG A 189 13.76 -8.03 7.08
N ILE A 190 13.23 -8.69 6.06
CA ILE A 190 13.13 -10.16 6.05
C ILE A 190 14.31 -10.71 5.28
N SER A 191 15.47 -10.73 5.89
CA SER A 191 16.63 -11.40 5.28
C SER A 191 17.44 -12.11 6.33
N GLY A 192 17.12 -13.40 6.53
CA GLY A 192 17.88 -14.31 7.37
C GLY A 192 17.39 -14.34 8.82
N ALA A 193 17.35 -15.54 9.36
CA ALA A 193 17.24 -15.77 10.79
C ALA A 193 18.28 -14.92 11.55
N ASP A 194 17.82 -14.18 12.55
CA ASP A 194 18.63 -13.82 13.70
C ASP A 194 17.91 -14.37 14.93
N ASP A 195 18.07 -15.68 15.17
CA ASP A 195 18.34 -16.31 16.47
C ASP A 195 17.61 -15.82 17.74
N LYS A 196 16.31 -15.46 17.66
CA LYS A 196 15.54 -15.08 18.86
C LYS A 196 14.13 -15.65 19.00
N TYR A 197 13.77 -16.68 18.25
CA TYR A 197 12.55 -17.47 18.52
C TYR A 197 12.82 -18.80 19.26
N GLU A 198 14.08 -19.06 19.66
CA GLU A 198 14.36 -19.98 20.77
C GLU A 198 14.41 -19.19 22.08
N LYS A 199 13.54 -19.58 23.02
CA LYS A 199 13.28 -18.99 24.35
C LYS A 199 12.30 -17.82 24.37
N MET A 200 11.02 -18.14 24.31
CA MET A 200 10.02 -17.75 25.32
C MET A 200 8.75 -18.59 25.20
#